data_AF-A0A426TT06-F1
#
_entry.id   AF-A0A426TT06-F1
#
_cell.length_a   1.000
_cell.length_b   1.000
_cell.length_c   1.000
_cell.angle_alpha   90.00
_cell.angle_beta   90.00
_cell.angle_gamma   90.00
#
_symmetry.space_group_name_H-M   'P 1'
#
loop_
_entity.id
_entity.type
_entity.pdbx_description
1 polymer ?
#
loop_
_entity_poly.entity_id
_entity_poly.type
_entity_poly.pdbx_seq_one_letter_code
_entity_poly.pdbx_strand_id
1 'polypeptide(L)' 'MIIGYARVSTQDQNPQLQRDALEEAGCEQIFEERV' A
#
# COMPACT_ATOMS: atom_id res chain seq x y z
N MET A 1 1.63 15.40 -6.40
CA MET A 1 0.76 14.23 -6.59
C MET A 1 1.61 12.97 -6.67
N ILE A 2 1.91 12.40 -5.50
CA ILE A 2 2.56 11.09 -5.37
C ILE A 2 1.46 10.07 -5.13
N ILE A 3 1.45 8.99 -5.92
CA ILE A 3 0.47 7.92 -5.81
C ILE A 3 1.19 6.65 -5.38
N GLY A 4 0.75 6.09 -4.25
CA GLY A 4 1.22 4.83 -3.71
C GLY A 4 0.39 3.65 -4.21
N TYR A 5 1.04 2.50 -4.35
CA TYR A 5 0.37 1.25 -4.72
C TYR A 5 0.92 0.12 -3.84
N ALA A 6 0.02 -0.50 -3.08
CA ALA A 6 0.30 -1.65 -2.22
C ALA A 6 -0.35 -2.90 -2.83
N ARG A 7 0.37 -4.03 -2.83
CA ARG A 7 -0.17 -5.30 -3.33
C ARG A 7 0.18 -6.43 -2.38
N VAL A 8 -0.82 -7.29 -2.13
CA VAL A 8 -0.64 -8.55 -1.41
C VAL A 8 -1.13 -9.71 -2.27
N SER A 9 -0.39 -10.82 -2.21
CA SER A 9 -0.59 -11.99 -3.07
C SER A 9 -1.43 -13.09 -2.40
N THR A 10 -1.69 -12.97 -1.11
CA THR A 10 -2.54 -13.88 -0.33
C THR A 10 -3.31 -13.11 0.73
N GLN A 11 -4.46 -13.64 1.16
CA GLN A 11 -5.31 -13.00 2.18
C GLN A 11 -4.62 -12.88 3.55
N ASP A 12 -3.66 -13.76 3.84
CA ASP A 12 -2.91 -13.75 5.10
C ASP A 12 -1.79 -12.69 5.15
N GLN A 13 -1.47 -12.06 4.02
CA GLN A 13 -0.49 -10.98 3.98
C GLN A 13 -1.15 -9.66 4.41
N ASN A 14 -0.64 -9.09 5.50
CA ASN A 14 -1.11 -7.79 5.97
C ASN A 14 -0.48 -6.65 5.14
N PRO A 15 -1.27 -5.85 4.38
CA PRO A 15 -0.75 -4.72 3.60
C PRO A 15 -0.31 -3.53 4.46
N GLN A 16 -0.57 -3.55 5.78
CA GLN A 16 -0.32 -2.42 6.68
C GLN A 16 1.11 -1.87 6.57
N LEU A 17 2.13 -2.74 6.56
CA LEU A 17 3.52 -2.31 6.44
C LEU A 17 3.82 -1.59 5.12
N GLN A 18 3.17 -1.99 4.02
CA GLN A 18 3.32 -1.31 2.73
C GLN A 18 2.61 0.05 2.75
N ARG A 19 1.42 0.12 3.37
CA ARG A 19 0.68 1.38 3.52
C ARG A 19 1.45 2.39 4.36
N ASP A 20 1.97 1.97 5.50
CA ASP A 20 2.74 2.83 6.42
C ASP A 20 3.97 3.42 5.69
N ALA A 21 4.68 2.60 4.91
CA ALA A 21 5.81 3.06 4.09
C ALA A 21 5.39 4.04 2.98
N LEU A 22 4.22 3.87 2.38
CA LEU A 22 3.68 4.78 1.36
C LEU A 22 3.22 6.12 1.98
N GLU A 23 2.65 6.07 3.18
CA GLU A 23 2.30 7.26 3.95
C GLU A 23 3.55 8.04 4.39
N GLU A 24 4.59 7.37 4.87
CA GLU A 24 5.90 7.99 5.17
C GLU A 24 6.58 8.59 3.94
N ALA A 25 6.39 7.97 2.77
CA ALA A 25 6.87 8.51 1.49
C ALA A 25 6.08 9.75 1.00
N GLY A 26 5.00 10.14 1.70
CA GLY A 26 4.17 11.29 1.35
C GLY A 26 3.23 11.03 0.17
N CYS A 27 2.76 9.80 0.00
CA CYS A 27 1.76 9.47 -1.03
C CYS A 27 0.41 10.13 -0.70
N GLU A 28 -0.10 10.94 -1.61
CA GLU A 28 -1.40 11.64 -1.47
C GLU A 28 -2.58 10.70 -1.76
N GLN A 29 -2.35 9.65 -2.54
CA GLN A 29 -3.38 8.67 -2.89
C GLN A 29 -2.77 7.27 -2.89
N ILE A 30 -3.39 6.31 -2.19
CA ILE A 30 -2.88 4.94 -2.07
C ILE A 30 -3.91 3.96 -2.63
N PHE A 31 -3.47 3.17 -3.61
CA PHE A 31 -4.25 2.06 -4.16
C PHE A 31 -3.78 0.74 -3.56
N GLU A 32 -4.72 -0.16 -3.29
CA GLU A 32 -4.43 -1.47 -2.73
C GLU A 32 -5.04 -2.56 -3.62
N GLU A 33 -4.23 -3.53 -4.03
CA GLU A 33 -4.69 -4.71 -4.76
C GLU A 33 -4.47 -5.97 -3.92
N ARG A 34 -5.54 -6.77 -3.78
CA ARG A 34 -5.52 -8.08 -3.14
C ARG A 34 -5.82 -9.14 -4.19
N VAL A 35 -4.90 -10.09 -4.36
CA VAL A 35 -5.06 -11.28 -5.23
C VAL A 35 -5.59 -12.45 -4.41
#